data_AF-A0A7X1GAB2-F1
#
_entry.id   AF-A0A7X1GAB2-F1
#
_cell.length_a   1.000
_cell.length_b   1.000
_cell.length_c   1.000
_cell.angle_alpha   90.00
_cell.angle_beta   90.00
_cell.angle_gamma   90.00
#
_symmetry.space_group_name_H-M   'P 1'
#
loop_
_entity.id
_entity.type
_entity.pdbx_description
1 polymer ?
#
loop_
_entity_poly.entity_id
_entity_poly.type
_entity_poly.pdbx_seq_one_letter_code
_entity_poly.pdbx_strand_id
1 'polypeptide(L)' 'MGYKTDSKLKRGSRYVAAISDAAHAAIGSRAHILLSADEVFVDKVRTIYEFLGVTTEVGLVSLVDGRVLIKSE' A
#
# COMPACT_ATOMS: atom_id res chain seq x y z
N MET A 1 4.63 0.03 7.84
CA MET A 1 5.01 1.42 7.50
C MET A 1 4.16 1.83 6.30
N GLY A 2 3.63 3.06 6.31
CA GLY A 2 2.29 3.39 5.82
C GLY A 2 1.32 3.49 7.01
N TYR A 3 1.70 4.26 8.04
CA TYR A 3 1.05 4.23 9.35
C TYR A 3 -0.06 5.28 9.51
N LYS A 4 -0.25 6.15 8.50
CA LYS A 4 -1.12 7.32 8.63
C LYS A 4 -1.60 7.79 7.27
N THR A 5 -2.92 7.73 7.08
CA THR A 5 -3.60 8.28 5.91
C THR A 5 -3.30 9.77 5.77
N ASP A 6 -2.99 10.19 4.55
CA ASP A 6 -2.46 11.52 4.22
C ASP A 6 -3.45 12.66 4.48
N SER A 7 -4.72 12.32 4.76
CA SER A 7 -5.87 13.22 4.86
C SER A 7 -5.83 14.22 6.03
N LYS A 8 -4.93 14.06 7.02
CA LYS A 8 -4.78 14.99 8.16
C LYS A 8 -3.34 15.44 8.45
N LEU A 9 -2.40 15.25 7.52
CA LEU A 9 -0.97 15.55 7.76
C LEU A 9 -0.59 17.00 7.40
N LYS A 10 0.12 17.68 8.32
CA LYS A 10 0.73 19.01 8.10
C LYS A 10 1.67 18.95 6.89
N ARG A 11 1.86 20.07 6.18
CA ARG A 11 2.52 20.16 4.85
C ARG A 11 3.90 19.47 4.78
N GLY A 12 4.68 19.48 5.87
CA GLY A 12 6.00 18.81 5.93
C GLY A 12 5.95 17.28 6.09
N SER A 13 4.91 16.73 6.74
CA SER A 13 4.77 15.27 6.93
C SER A 13 4.25 14.53 5.69
N ARG A 14 3.65 15.25 4.73
CA ARG A 14 3.19 14.67 3.45
C ARG A 14 4.33 14.19 2.57
N TYR A 15 5.46 14.91 2.54
CA TYR A 15 6.61 14.51 1.76
C TYR A 15 7.21 13.20 2.25
N VAL A 16 7.33 13.06 3.58
CA VAL A 16 7.82 11.83 4.22
C VAL A 16 6.87 10.66 3.95
N ALA A 17 5.56 10.88 4.06
CA ALA A 17 4.55 9.86 3.74
C ALA A 17 4.65 9.42 2.26
N ALA A 18 4.69 10.37 1.33
CA ALA A 18 4.80 10.07 -0.09
C ALA A 18 6.08 9.30 -0.46
N ILE A 19 7.24 9.67 0.13
CA ILE A 19 8.49 8.91 -0.07
C ILE A 19 8.38 7.51 0.53
N SER A 20 7.80 7.38 1.72
CA SER A 20 7.60 6.08 2.37
C SER A 20 6.74 5.17 1.49
N ASP A 21 5.63 5.69 0.96
CA ASP A 21 4.73 4.93 0.08
C ASP A 21 5.44 4.54 -1.24
N ALA A 22 6.15 5.48 -1.86
CA ALA A 22 6.91 5.20 -3.09
C ALA A 22 8.00 4.14 -2.86
N ALA A 23 8.74 4.22 -1.76
CA ALA A 23 9.75 3.23 -1.39
C ALA A 23 9.12 1.87 -1.10
N HIS A 24 7.97 1.84 -0.41
CA HIS A 24 7.26 0.59 -0.10
C HIS A 24 6.76 -0.09 -1.39
N ALA A 25 6.14 0.67 -2.30
CA ALA A 25 5.71 0.16 -3.60
C ALA A 25 6.90 -0.29 -4.47
N ALA A 26 8.02 0.43 -4.45
CA ALA A 26 9.22 0.05 -5.20
C ALA A 26 9.83 -1.26 -4.70
N ILE A 27 9.99 -1.42 -3.38
CA ILE A 27 10.50 -2.67 -2.79
C ILE A 27 9.52 -3.81 -3.05
N GLY A 28 8.22 -3.57 -2.85
CA GLY A 28 7.19 -4.57 -3.05
C GLY A 28 7.11 -5.10 -4.48
N SER A 29 7.51 -4.31 -5.50
CA SER A 29 7.46 -4.73 -6.92
C SER A 29 8.38 -5.91 -7.25
N ARG A 30 9.27 -6.26 -6.32
CA ARG A 30 10.21 -7.40 -6.41
C ARG A 30 9.74 -8.60 -5.58
N ALA A 31 8.63 -8.49 -4.86
CA ALA A 31 8.08 -9.53 -4.00
C ALA A 31 6.99 -10.33 -4.73
N HIS A 32 6.63 -11.48 -4.17
CA HIS A 32 5.46 -12.25 -4.62
C HIS A 32 4.16 -11.54 -4.24
N ILE A 33 4.11 -10.96 -3.05
CA ILE A 33 2.92 -10.27 -2.52
C ILE A 33 3.32 -9.01 -1.73
N LEU A 34 2.54 -7.94 -1.89
CA LEU A 34 2.55 -6.74 -1.08
C LEU A 34 1.25 -6.69 -0.27
N LEU A 35 1.36 -6.60 1.05
CA LEU A 35 0.22 -6.48 1.95
C LEU A 35 0.20 -5.11 2.65
N SER A 36 -0.95 -4.47 2.68
CA SER A 36 -1.15 -3.22 3.43
C SER A 36 -2.57 -3.14 3.99
N ALA A 37 -2.74 -2.46 5.13
CA ALA A 37 -4.05 -2.14 5.70
C ALA A 37 -4.57 -0.76 5.25
N ASP A 38 -3.79 -0.02 4.45
CA ASP A 38 -4.17 1.26 3.89
C ASP A 38 -4.78 1.05 2.50
N GLU A 39 -6.11 1.16 2.41
CA GLU A 39 -6.88 0.97 1.19
C GLU A 39 -6.47 1.95 0.07
N VAL A 40 -6.23 3.22 0.40
CA VAL A 40 -5.83 4.24 -0.57
C VAL A 40 -4.45 3.93 -1.15
N PHE A 41 -3.54 3.42 -0.32
CA PHE A 41 -2.23 2.96 -0.78
C PHE A 41 -2.37 1.73 -1.68
N VAL A 42 -3.17 0.74 -1.27
CA VAL A 42 -3.40 -0.50 -2.04
C VAL A 42 -3.92 -0.19 -3.45
N ASP A 43 -4.93 0.65 -3.56
CA ASP A 43 -5.54 1.01 -4.86
C ASP A 43 -4.53 1.72 -5.78
N LYS A 44 -3.74 2.65 -5.22
CA LYS A 44 -2.67 3.33 -5.97
C LYS A 44 -1.62 2.35 -6.47
N VAL A 45 -1.15 1.44 -5.61
CA VAL A 45 -0.10 0.48 -5.98
C VAL A 45 -0.62 -0.50 -7.02
N ARG A 46 -1.85 -1.00 -6.88
CA ARG A 46 -2.49 -1.85 -7.91
C ARG A 46 -2.49 -1.17 -9.26
N THR A 47 -2.93 0.08 -9.32
CA THR A 47 -2.95 0.87 -10.56
C THR A 47 -1.55 1.05 -11.15
N ILE A 48 -0.55 1.34 -10.31
CA ILE A 48 0.85 1.49 -10.73
C ILE A 48 1.42 0.16 -11.26
N TYR A 49 1.15 -0.94 -10.57
CA TYR A 49 1.64 -2.27 -10.96
C TYR A 49 0.98 -2.74 -12.26
N GLU A 50 -0.32 -2.54 -12.42
CA GLU A 50 -1.04 -2.79 -13.67
C GLU A 50 -0.42 -1.99 -14.82
N PHE A 51 -0.22 -0.69 -14.64
CA PHE A 51 0.38 0.18 -15.66
C PHE A 51 1.82 -0.25 -16.04
N LEU A 52 2.62 -0.68 -15.08
CA LEU A 52 4.02 -1.09 -15.28
C LEU A 52 4.20 -2.57 -15.65
N GLY A 53 3.13 -3.37 -15.67
CA GLY A 53 3.20 -4.81 -15.89
C GLY A 53 3.94 -5.58 -14.78
N VAL A 54 3.87 -5.08 -13.54
CA VAL A 54 4.46 -5.74 -12.35
C VAL A 54 3.54 -6.88 -11.90
N THR A 55 4.10 -8.06 -11.69
CA THR A 55 3.32 -9.29 -11.38
C THR A 55 3.12 -9.54 -9.88
N THR A 56 3.60 -8.65 -9.02
CA THR A 56 3.39 -8.75 -7.57
C THR A 56 1.91 -8.63 -7.24
N GLU A 57 1.38 -9.58 -6.47
CA GLU A 57 0.02 -9.50 -5.94
C GLU A 57 -0.09 -8.42 -4.86
N VAL A 58 -1.20 -7.67 -4.84
CA VAL A 58 -1.41 -6.61 -3.83
C VAL A 58 -2.67 -6.91 -3.04
N GLY A 59 -2.53 -7.10 -1.72
CA GLY A 59 -3.63 -7.46 -0.82
C GLY A 59 -3.95 -6.39 0.21
N LEU A 60 -5.24 -6.06 0.36
CA LEU A 60 -5.75 -5.27 1.47
C LEU A 60 -5.95 -6.16 2.70
N VAL A 61 -5.30 -5.81 3.80
CA VAL A 61 -5.39 -6.51 5.08
C VAL A 61 -6.42 -5.81 5.97
N SER A 62 -7.37 -6.58 6.50
CA SER A 62 -8.34 -6.11 7.48
C SER A 62 -8.41 -7.06 8.68
N LEU A 63 -8.78 -6.53 9.84
CA LEU A 63 -9.02 -7.30 11.05
C LEU A 63 -10.52 -7.36 11.30
N VAL A 64 -11.11 -8.56 11.22
CA VAL A 64 -12.55 -8.79 11.45
C VAL A 64 -12.68 -9.90 12.48
N ASP A 65 -13.32 -9.62 13.61
CA ASP A 65 -13.54 -10.56 14.71
C ASP A 65 -12.25 -11.29 15.17
N GLY A 66 -11.13 -10.55 15.23
CA GLY A 66 -9.82 -11.09 15.61
C GLY A 66 -9.14 -11.95 14.55
N ARG A 67 -9.72 -12.07 13.35
CA ARG A 67 -9.14 -12.78 12.20
C ARG A 67 -8.56 -11.78 11.20
N VAL A 68 -7.42 -12.15 10.64
CA VAL A 68 -6.81 -11.41 9.53
C VAL A 68 -7.45 -11.87 8.23
N LEU A 69 -8.09 -10.94 7.52
CA LEU A 69 -8.64 -11.16 6.19
C LEU A 69 -7.79 -10.42 5.17
N ILE A 70 -7.47 -11.09 4.07
CA ILE A 70 -6.72 -10.53 2.96
C ILE A 70 -7.65 -10.50 1.74
N LYS A 71 -7.87 -9.30 1.21
CA LYS A 71 -8.55 -9.12 -0.08
C LYS A 71 -7.49 -8.83 -1.15
N SER A 72 -7.10 -9.86 -1.89
CA SER A 72 -6.36 -9.75 -3.15
C SER A 72 -7.35 -9.83 -4.32
N GLU A 73 -7.18 -8.99 -5.33
CA GLU A 73 -7.93 -9.02 -6.59
C GLU A 73 -7.01 -9.52 -7.70
#